data_AF-A0A943XK22-F1
#
_entry.id   AF-A0A943XK22-F1
#
_cell.length_a   1.000
_cell.length_b   1.000
_cell.length_c   1.000
_cell.angle_alpha   90.00
_cell.angle_beta   90.00
_cell.angle_gamma   90.00
#
_symmetry.space_group_name_H-M   'P 1'
#
loop_
_entity.id
_entity.type
_entity.pdbx_description
1 polymer ?
#
loop_
_entity_poly.entity_id
_entity_poly.type
_entity_poly.pdbx_seq_one_letter_code
_entity_poly.pdbx_strand_id
1 'polypeptide(L)'
;MKAWAKSFYLSAAWEKTRAAYLMSQDYICERCGQPAKIVHHKRWLNRENINDISVTLCWDNLEALCQDCHNKEHHKQERHKRYRFDENGGILPPYQKNN
;
A
#
# COMPACT_ATOMS: atom_id res chain seq x y z
N MET A 1 5.16 -8.35 2.16
CA MET A 1 6.49 -7.89 1.72
C MET A 1 7.17 -9.01 0.94
N LYS A 2 7.75 -8.73 -0.23
CA LYS A 2 8.44 -9.75 -1.05
C LYS A 2 9.87 -9.95 -0.55
N ALA A 3 10.39 -11.19 -0.57
CA ALA A 3 11.71 -11.52 0.00
C ALA A 3 12.86 -10.71 -0.61
N TRP A 4 12.80 -10.45 -1.92
CA TRP A 4 13.84 -9.69 -2.64
C TRP A 4 13.94 -8.21 -2.21
N ALA A 5 12.90 -7.64 -1.60
CA ALA A 5 12.86 -6.24 -1.17
C ALA A 5 13.17 -6.07 0.33
N LYS A 6 13.36 -7.19 1.06
CA LYS A 6 13.44 -7.17 2.53
C LYS A 6 14.61 -6.33 3.03
N SER A 7 15.79 -6.45 2.41
CA SER A 7 16.98 -5.69 2.79
C SER A 7 16.76 -4.19 2.67
N PHE A 8 16.14 -3.74 1.56
CA PHE A 8 15.81 -2.34 1.34
C PHE A 8 14.83 -1.81 2.40
N TYR A 9 13.71 -2.50 2.63
CA TYR A 9 12.70 -2.03 3.58
C TYR A 9 13.15 -2.10 5.06
N LEU A 10 14.19 -2.88 5.38
CA LEU A 10 14.83 -2.91 6.70
C LEU A 10 16.05 -1.98 6.79
N SER A 11 16.40 -1.28 5.71
CA SER A 11 17.55 -0.38 5.72
C SER A 11 17.27 0.90 6.50
N ALA A 12 18.28 1.38 7.23
CA ALA A 12 18.21 2.67 7.91
C ALA A 12 17.98 3.84 6.94
N ALA A 13 18.43 3.72 5.69
CA ALA A 13 18.22 4.73 4.65
C ALA A 13 16.73 4.87 4.31
N TRP A 14 16.02 3.75 4.12
CA TRP A 14 14.58 3.76 3.90
C TRP A 14 13.83 4.28 5.14
N GLU A 15 14.19 3.82 6.33
CA GLU A 15 13.55 4.26 7.57
C GLU A 15 13.63 5.78 7.77
N LYS A 16 14.83 6.35 7.60
CA LYS A 16 15.05 7.81 7.69
C LYS A 16 14.29 8.57 6.62
N THR A 17 14.32 8.09 5.37
CA THR A 17 13.63 8.74 4.26
C THR A 17 12.12 8.72 4.48
N ARG A 18 11.57 7.57 4.91
CA ARG A 18 10.15 7.41 5.23
C ARG A 18 9.72 8.37 6.34
N ALA A 19 10.49 8.46 7.43
CA ALA A 19 10.18 9.36 8.54
C ALA A 19 10.23 10.83 8.09
N ALA A 20 11.29 11.23 7.40
CA ALA A 20 11.45 12.60 6.90
C ALA A 20 10.33 12.99 5.91
N TYR A 21 9.96 12.10 5.00
CA TYR A 21 8.88 12.36 4.04
C TYR A 21 7.53 12.54 4.75
N LEU A 22 7.16 11.64 5.68
CA LEU A 22 5.91 11.79 6.45
C LEU A 22 5.89 13.08 7.27
N MET A 23 7.00 13.44 7.89
CA MET A 23 7.13 14.70 8.61
C MET A 23 6.94 15.91 7.69
N SER A 24 7.50 15.88 6.47
CA SER A 24 7.34 16.98 5.50
C SER A 24 5.91 17.16 5.00
N GLN A 25 5.09 16.11 5.08
CA GLN A 25 3.68 16.13 4.71
C GLN A 25 2.77 16.35 5.92
N ASP A 26 3.32 16.75 7.08
CA ASP A 26 2.60 16.91 8.35
C ASP A 26 1.78 15.67 8.76
N TYR A 27 2.22 14.48 8.33
CA TYR A 27 1.47 13.23 8.46
C TYR A 27 0.05 13.31 7.89
N ILE A 28 -0.17 14.08 6.83
CA ILE A 28 -1.44 14.21 6.11
C ILE A 28 -1.40 13.39 4.83
N CYS A 29 -2.49 12.67 4.56
CA CYS A 29 -2.66 11.89 3.34
C CYS A 29 -2.84 12.83 2.16
N GLU A 30 -1.94 12.75 1.19
CA GLU A 30 -1.93 13.60 -0.01
C GLU A 30 -3.15 13.39 -0.91
N ARG A 31 -3.91 12.29 -0.74
CA ARG A 31 -5.12 12.01 -1.52
C ARG A 31 -6.42 12.44 -0.86
N CYS A 32 -6.52 12.41 0.47
CA CYS A 32 -7.81 12.60 1.16
C CYS A 32 -7.76 13.48 2.41
N GLY A 33 -6.59 13.98 2.80
CA GLY A 33 -6.43 14.86 3.96
C GLY A 33 -6.53 14.17 5.33
N GLN A 34 -6.80 12.86 5.39
CA GLN A 34 -6.79 12.09 6.64
C GLN A 34 -5.36 11.77 7.12
N PRO A 35 -5.14 11.39 8.39
CA PRO A 35 -3.81 11.05 8.87
C PRO A 35 -3.11 9.94 8.04
N ALA A 36 -1.95 10.27 7.48
CA ALA A 36 -1.07 9.35 6.77
C ALA A 36 -0.27 8.48 7.74
N LYS A 37 -0.08 7.23 7.36
CA LYS A 37 0.74 6.25 8.12
C LYS A 37 1.73 5.51 7.23
N ILE A 38 1.57 5.63 5.92
CA ILE A 38 2.28 4.85 4.92
C ILE A 38 2.92 5.82 3.94
N VAL A 39 4.17 5.54 3.59
CA VAL A 39 4.81 6.13 2.41
C VAL A 39 4.73 5.10 1.31
N HIS A 40 4.06 5.44 0.23
CA HIS A 40 3.84 4.61 -0.94
C HIS A 40 4.79 5.04 -2.07
N HIS A 41 5.29 4.08 -2.85
CA HIS A 41 6.09 4.34 -4.04
C HIS A 41 5.17 4.46 -5.26
N LYS A 42 5.06 5.67 -5.85
CA LYS A 42 4.23 5.94 -7.04
C LYS A 42 4.64 5.05 -8.23
N ARG A 43 5.93 5.02 -8.55
CA ARG A 43 6.56 4.01 -9.41
C ARG A 43 6.96 2.83 -8.56
N TRP A 44 6.35 1.69 -8.85
CA TRP A 44 6.51 0.47 -8.07
C TRP A 44 7.95 -0.05 -8.12
N LEU A 45 8.41 -0.53 -6.97
CA LEU A 45 9.69 -1.21 -6.88
C LEU A 45 9.60 -2.62 -7.47
N ASN A 46 10.63 -3.00 -8.20
CA ASN A 46 10.84 -4.32 -8.79
C ASN A 46 12.30 -4.74 -8.58
N ARG A 47 12.67 -5.93 -9.08
CA ARG A 47 14.02 -6.47 -8.88
C ARG A 47 15.12 -5.66 -9.60
N GLU A 48 14.76 -4.92 -10.63
CA GLU A 48 15.69 -4.17 -11.47
C GLU A 48 15.97 -2.79 -10.88
N ASN A 49 14.98 -2.15 -10.27
CA ASN A 49 15.09 -0.79 -9.75
C ASN A 49 15.33 -0.68 -8.24
N ILE A 50 15.31 -1.79 -7.49
CA ILE A 50 15.43 -1.78 -6.02
C ILE A 50 16.78 -1.27 -5.50
N ASN A 51 17.81 -1.29 -6.33
CA ASN A 51 19.14 -0.78 -5.97
C ASN A 51 19.40 0.64 -6.47
N ASP A 52 18.44 1.23 -7.20
CA ASP A 52 18.56 2.59 -7.72
C ASP A 52 17.96 3.59 -6.72
N ILE A 53 18.82 4.41 -6.14
CA ILE A 53 18.48 5.42 -5.13
C ILE A 53 17.55 6.49 -5.71
N SER A 54 17.70 6.81 -7.01
CA SER A 54 16.85 7.77 -7.72
C SER A 54 15.40 7.27 -7.89
N VAL A 55 15.16 5.98 -7.66
CA VAL A 55 13.81 5.39 -7.63
C VAL A 55 13.34 5.18 -6.20
N THR A 56 14.20 4.61 -5.37
CA THR A 56 13.81 4.06 -4.07
C THR A 56 13.66 5.12 -2.98
N LEU A 57 14.51 6.16 -3.00
CA LEU A 57 14.56 7.22 -1.99
C LEU A 57 14.21 8.61 -2.56
N CYS A 58 13.87 8.69 -3.85
CA CYS A 58 13.47 9.94 -4.49
C CYS A 58 12.08 10.37 -4.02
N TRP A 59 11.98 11.58 -3.45
CA TRP A 59 10.75 12.12 -2.87
C TRP A 59 9.64 12.30 -3.91
N ASP A 60 9.98 12.65 -5.15
CA ASP A 60 8.99 12.76 -6.24
C ASP A 60 8.29 11.42 -6.51
N ASN A 61 8.97 10.31 -6.20
CA ASN A 61 8.44 8.97 -6.33
C ASN A 61 7.70 8.47 -5.06
N LEU A 62 7.64 9.27 -4.01
CA LEU A 62 6.94 8.93 -2.76
C LEU A 62 5.57 9.60 -2.71
N GLU A 63 4.68 9.01 -1.94
CA GLU A 63 3.34 9.53 -1.65
C GLU A 63 2.95 9.20 -0.20
N ALA A 64 2.48 10.18 0.57
CA ALA A 64 2.02 9.97 1.94
C ALA A 64 0.54 9.58 1.93
N LEU A 65 0.23 8.36 2.36
CA LEU A 65 -1.12 7.80 2.30
C LEU A 65 -1.63 7.31 3.66
N CYS A 66 -2.94 7.46 3.85
CA CYS A 66 -3.68 6.69 4.85
C CYS A 66 -3.84 5.23 4.39
N GLN A 67 -4.19 4.34 5.33
CA GLN A 67 -4.34 2.90 5.03
C GLN A 67 -5.37 2.64 3.94
N ASP A 68 -6.48 3.37 3.93
CA ASP A 68 -7.58 3.16 2.98
C ASP A 68 -7.18 3.58 1.56
N CYS A 69 -6.53 4.72 1.40
CA CYS A 69 -6.01 5.18 0.12
C CYS A 69 -4.93 4.23 -0.41
N HIS A 70 -4.01 3.77 0.45
CA HIS A 70 -3.02 2.77 0.08
C HIS A 70 -3.66 1.44 -0.35
N ASN A 71 -4.69 0.98 0.36
CA ASN A 71 -5.41 -0.25 0.00
C ASN A 71 -6.12 -0.10 -1.34
N LYS A 72 -6.76 1.05 -1.63
CA LYS A 72 -7.41 1.31 -2.93
C LYS A 72 -6.42 1.25 -4.09
N GLU A 73 -5.18 1.67 -3.89
CA GLU A 73 -4.11 1.58 -4.90
C GLU A 73 -3.70 0.13 -5.17
N HIS A 74 -3.46 -0.66 -4.12
CA HIS A 74 -3.00 -2.05 -4.27
C HIS A 74 -4.11 -3.07 -4.53
N HIS A 75 -5.36 -2.77 -4.17
CA HIS A 75 -6.50 -3.69 -4.20
C HIS A 75 -7.66 -3.13 -5.03
N LYS A 76 -7.39 -2.77 -6.29
CA LYS A 76 -8.44 -2.46 -7.28
C LYS A 76 -9.42 -3.61 -7.55
N GLN A 77 -9.13 -4.83 -7.08
CA GLN A 77 -10.07 -5.95 -7.16
C GLN A 77 -10.79 -6.09 -5.82
N GLU A 78 -12.12 -5.93 -5.84
CA GLU A 78 -12.95 -6.29 -4.71
C GLU A 78 -12.59 -7.69 -4.22
N ARG A 79 -12.26 -7.82 -2.92
CA ARG A 79 -12.16 -9.15 -2.33
C ARG A 79 -13.55 -9.76 -2.43
N HIS A 80 -13.72 -10.73 -3.34
CA HIS A 80 -14.96 -11.47 -3.48
C HIS A 80 -15.41 -11.93 -2.10
N LYS A 81 -16.59 -11.49 -1.65
CA LYS A 81 -17.17 -11.92 -0.39
C LYS A 81 -17.28 -13.45 -0.44
N ARG A 82 -16.55 -14.14 0.44
CA ARG A 82 -16.51 -15.61 0.50
C ARG A 82 -17.85 -16.21 0.96
N TYR A 83 -18.72 -15.39 1.53
CA TYR A 83 -20.06 -15.74 1.98
C TYR A 83 -20.92 -14.48 2.05
N ARG A 84 -22.24 -14.66 2.03
CA ARG A 84 -23.23 -13.59 2.28
C ARG A 84 -24.16 -14.05 3.40
N PHE A 85 -24.94 -13.14 3.97
CA PHE A 85 -26.00 -13.50 4.91
C PHE A 85 -27.35 -13.38 4.20
N ASP A 86 -28.27 -14.30 4.48
CA ASP A 86 -29.68 -14.12 4.16
C ASP A 86 -30.35 -13.17 5.15
N GLU A 87 -31.63 -12.87 4.92
CA GLU A 87 -32.44 -11.94 5.72
C GLU A 87 -32.62 -12.41 7.18
N ASN A 88 -32.38 -13.69 7.45
CA ASN A 88 -32.45 -14.32 8.77
C ASN A 88 -31.07 -14.48 9.42
N GLY A 89 -30.00 -13.98 8.81
CA GLY A 89 -28.63 -14.09 9.32
C GLY A 89 -27.96 -15.44 9.05
N GLY A 90 -28.55 -16.29 8.19
CA GLY A 90 -27.96 -17.54 7.73
C GLY A 90 -26.82 -17.32 6.72
N ILE A 91 -25.77 -18.14 6.78
CA ILE A 91 -24.61 -18.04 5.88
C ILE A 91 -24.94 -18.67 4.52
N LEU A 92 -24.89 -17.86 3.46
CA LEU A 92 -25.00 -18.29 2.07
C LEU A 92 -23.62 -18.68 1.52
N PRO A 93 -23.51 -19.82 0.80
CA PRO A 93 -22.25 -20.27 0.21
C PRO A 93 -21.71 -19.27 -0.83
N PRO A 94 -20.39 -19.26 -1.09
CA PRO A 94 -19.80 -18.43 -2.14
C PRO A 94 -20.40 -18.77 -3.50
N TYR A 95 -20.63 -17.74 -4.31
CA TYR A 95 -21.13 -17.87 -5.69
C TYR A 95 -20.24 -18.86 -6.49
N GLN A 96 -20.80 -20.01 -6.88
CA GLN A 96 -20.15 -20.94 -7.79
C GLN A 96 -20.23 -20.34 -9.20
N LYS A 97 -19.09 -19.93 -9.76
CA LYS A 97 -19.00 -19.69 -11.21
C LYS A 97 -19.07 -21.06 -11.89
N ASN A 98 -20.20 -21.37 -12.50
CA ASN A 98 -20.27 -22.47 -13.47
C ASN A 98 -19.34 -22.10 -14.64
N ASN A 99 -18.42 -23.00 -14.95
CA ASN A 99 -17.50 -22.92 -16.08
C ASN A 99 -18.20 -23.38 -17.35
#